data_AF-A0A7J2HF79-F1
#
_entry.id   AF-A0A7J2HF79-F1
#
_cell.length_a   1.000
_cell.length_b   1.000
_cell.length_c   1.000
_cell.angle_alpha   90.00
_cell.angle_beta   90.00
_cell.angle_gamma   90.00
#
_symmetry.space_group_name_H-M   'P 1'
#
loop_
_entity.id
_entity.type
_entity.pdbx_description
1 polymer ?
#
loop_
_entity_poly.entity_id
_entity_poly.type
_entity_poly.pdbx_seq_one_letter_code
_entity_poly.pdbx_strand_id
1 'polypeptide(L)'
;MASPIAVSAQPGEQAIRGRAFLREIRNVKQGLITRSKIINLLSEKACTISQMAEELGMSEASIRRHLRNMLAEGVVEKFKYKGKILWRLSGSGQLDLEEILA
;
A
#
# COMPACT_ATOMS: atom_id res chain seq x y z
N MET A 1 -6.69 -18.07 -38.28
CA MET A 1 -5.70 -18.10 -37.19
C MET A 1 -5.60 -16.68 -36.64
N ALA A 2 -6.51 -16.30 -35.74
CA ALA A 2 -6.50 -14.97 -35.13
C ALA A 2 -5.95 -15.12 -33.70
N SER A 3 -4.80 -14.51 -33.42
CA SER A 3 -4.22 -14.42 -32.09
C SER A 3 -5.15 -13.65 -31.16
N PRO A 4 -5.34 -14.05 -29.89
CA PRO A 4 -6.05 -13.23 -28.94
C PRO A 4 -5.17 -12.02 -28.58
N ILE A 5 -5.77 -10.86 -28.83
CA ILE A 5 -5.29 -9.53 -28.47
C ILE A 5 -4.88 -9.52 -26.99
N ALA A 6 -3.64 -9.13 -26.73
CA ALA A 6 -3.21 -8.72 -25.40
C ALA A 6 -4.11 -7.57 -24.94
N VAL A 7 -5.03 -7.86 -24.02
CA VAL A 7 -5.80 -6.84 -23.33
C VAL A 7 -4.83 -6.11 -22.41
N SER A 8 -4.29 -5.01 -22.94
CA SER A 8 -3.62 -4.00 -22.14
C SER A 8 -4.61 -3.51 -21.09
N ALA A 9 -4.29 -3.75 -19.81
CA ALA A 9 -5.04 -3.24 -18.69
C ALA A 9 -5.03 -1.70 -18.76
N GLN A 10 -6.10 -1.13 -19.30
CA GLN A 10 -6.39 0.30 -19.19
C GLN A 10 -6.58 0.64 -17.70
N PRO A 11 -6.06 1.77 -17.19
CA PRO A 11 -6.11 2.12 -15.77
C PRO A 11 -7.53 2.56 -15.39
N GLY A 12 -8.43 1.60 -15.25
CA GLY A 12 -9.80 1.79 -14.81
C GLY A 12 -9.83 2.20 -13.34
N GLU A 13 -10.40 3.37 -13.07
CA GLU A 13 -10.97 3.85 -11.82
C GLU A 13 -10.61 3.02 -10.57
N GLN A 14 -9.48 3.37 -9.93
CA GLN A 14 -9.06 2.68 -8.71
C GLN A 14 -10.13 2.84 -7.63
N ALA A 15 -10.81 1.76 -7.30
CA ALA A 15 -11.84 1.74 -6.26
C ALA A 15 -11.27 2.28 -4.93
N ILE A 16 -11.93 3.28 -4.37
CA ILE A 16 -11.53 3.86 -3.08
C ILE A 16 -11.78 2.80 -1.99
N ARG A 17 -10.73 2.43 -1.25
CA ARG A 17 -10.82 1.49 -0.14
C ARG A 17 -11.43 2.17 1.08
N GLY A 18 -12.33 1.49 1.80
CA GLY A 18 -12.90 2.02 3.05
C GLY A 18 -11.82 2.38 4.09
N ARG A 19 -10.77 1.56 4.19
CA ARG A 19 -9.59 1.82 5.04
C ARG A 19 -8.74 3.03 4.62
N ALA A 20 -9.02 3.66 3.47
CA ALA A 20 -8.35 4.88 3.04
C ALA A 20 -8.95 6.15 3.68
N PHE A 21 -10.13 6.06 4.28
CA PHE A 21 -10.73 7.16 5.02
C PHE A 21 -10.07 7.27 6.39
N LEU A 22 -9.59 8.47 6.70
CA LEU A 22 -8.90 8.80 7.94
C LEU A 22 -9.75 9.83 8.71
N ARG A 23 -10.00 9.61 9.99
CA ARG A 23 -10.85 10.41 10.88
C ARG A 23 -10.21 11.76 11.22
N GLU A 24 -8.89 11.79 11.40
CA GLU A 24 -8.19 12.96 11.94
C GLU A 24 -7.78 13.97 10.86
N ILE A 25 -7.91 13.61 9.57
CA ILE A 25 -7.49 14.48 8.47
C ILE A 25 -8.59 14.65 7.43
N ARG A 26 -8.53 15.79 6.71
CA ARG A 26 -9.42 16.02 5.56
C ARG A 26 -9.23 14.95 4.48
N ASN A 27 -10.32 14.26 4.14
CA ASN A 27 -10.37 13.22 3.11
C ASN A 27 -10.60 13.80 1.70
N VAL A 28 -9.56 14.36 1.10
CA VAL A 28 -9.61 14.81 -0.30
C VAL A 28 -9.44 13.65 -1.28
N LYS A 29 -10.05 13.74 -2.48
CA LYS A 29 -10.04 12.69 -3.52
C LYS A 29 -8.65 12.14 -3.81
N GLN A 30 -7.66 13.01 -4.03
CA GLN A 30 -6.29 12.59 -4.31
C GLN A 30 -5.67 11.79 -3.16
N GLY A 31 -5.92 12.20 -1.91
CA GLY A 31 -5.42 11.50 -0.73
C GLY A 31 -6.06 10.13 -0.56
N LEU A 32 -7.35 10.00 -0.88
CA LEU A 32 -8.07 8.72 -0.86
C LEU A 32 -7.54 7.75 -1.91
N ILE A 33 -7.28 8.24 -3.13
CA ILE A 33 -6.69 7.45 -4.21
C ILE A 33 -5.31 6.94 -3.80
N THR A 34 -4.43 7.82 -3.32
CA THR A 34 -3.07 7.44 -2.90
C THR A 34 -3.10 6.41 -1.77
N ARG A 35 -3.90 6.62 -0.72
CA ARG A 35 -4.00 5.64 0.37
C ARG A 35 -4.61 4.31 -0.08
N SER A 36 -5.56 4.34 -1.02
CA SER A 36 -6.11 3.11 -1.61
C SER A 36 -5.06 2.31 -2.37
N LYS A 37 -4.17 2.98 -3.12
CA LYS A 37 -3.02 2.34 -3.77
C LYS A 37 -2.07 1.70 -2.76
N ILE A 38 -1.73 2.42 -1.69
CA ILE A 38 -0.90 1.88 -0.59
C ILE A 38 -1.55 0.66 0.04
N ILE A 39 -2.86 0.72 0.32
CA ILE A 39 -3.61 -0.41 0.91
C ILE A 39 -3.60 -1.63 0.00
N ASN A 40 -3.80 -1.46 -1.32
CA ASN A 40 -3.74 -2.57 -2.26
C ASN A 40 -2.37 -3.23 -2.23
N LEU A 41 -1.31 -2.45 -2.33
CA LEU A 41 0.05 -2.97 -2.30
C LEU A 41 0.36 -3.70 -0.98
N LEU A 42 0.01 -3.09 0.16
CA LEU A 42 0.24 -3.68 1.47
C LEU A 42 -0.71 -4.84 1.81
N SER A 43 -1.75 -5.08 1.01
CA SER A 43 -2.59 -6.27 1.12
C SER A 43 -1.98 -7.51 0.48
N GLU A 44 -1.01 -7.30 -0.42
CA GLU A 44 -0.30 -8.38 -1.12
C GLU A 44 1.02 -8.73 -0.43
N LYS A 45 1.76 -7.73 0.08
CA LYS A 45 3.08 -7.94 0.70
C LYS A 45 3.48 -6.81 1.63
N ALA A 46 4.34 -7.11 2.61
CA ALA A 46 5.01 -6.08 3.39
C ALA A 46 6.05 -5.36 2.53
N CYS A 47 6.17 -4.04 2.66
CA CYS A 47 7.07 -3.24 1.83
C CYS A 47 7.81 -2.15 2.63
N THR A 48 9.00 -1.79 2.15
CA THR A 48 9.68 -0.56 2.57
C THR A 48 9.10 0.66 1.85
N ILE A 49 9.37 1.86 2.34
CA ILE A 49 8.96 3.12 1.68
C ILE A 49 9.54 3.21 0.26
N SER A 50 10.78 2.77 0.08
CA SER A 50 11.47 2.83 -1.21
C SER A 50 10.81 1.89 -2.24
N GLN A 51 10.50 0.66 -1.84
CA GLN A 51 9.75 -0.29 -2.69
C GLN A 51 8.36 0.24 -3.06
N MET A 52 7.63 0.81 -2.09
CA MET A 52 6.32 1.42 -2.37
C MET A 52 6.42 2.62 -3.33
N ALA A 53 7.47 3.43 -3.20
CA ALA A 53 7.69 4.59 -4.06
C ALA A 53 7.94 4.16 -5.51
N GLU A 54 8.78 3.14 -5.71
CA GLU A 54 9.08 2.53 -7.00
C GLU A 54 7.82 1.92 -7.63
N GLU A 55 7.13 1.06 -6.90
CA GLU A 55 5.98 0.30 -7.42
C GLU A 55 4.75 1.17 -7.69
N LEU A 56 4.54 2.23 -6.90
CA LEU A 56 3.41 3.14 -7.07
C LEU A 56 3.73 4.36 -7.96
N GLY A 57 4.99 4.54 -8.37
CA GLY A 57 5.44 5.72 -9.11
C GLY A 57 5.26 7.03 -8.33
N MET A 58 5.53 7.01 -7.02
CA MET A 58 5.30 8.13 -6.09
C MET A 58 6.56 8.51 -5.34
N SER A 59 6.69 9.77 -4.91
CA SER A 59 7.84 10.16 -4.09
C SER A 59 7.79 9.51 -2.70
N GLU A 60 8.95 9.12 -2.17
CA GLU A 60 9.06 8.57 -0.81
C GLU A 60 8.50 9.52 0.25
N ALA A 61 8.66 10.84 0.07
CA ALA A 61 8.12 11.84 0.98
C ALA A 61 6.58 11.80 1.02
N SER A 62 5.93 11.62 -0.12
CA SER A 62 4.48 11.46 -0.21
C SER A 62 4.02 10.17 0.47
N ILE A 63 4.66 9.04 0.14
CA ILE A 63 4.38 7.74 0.77
C ILE A 63 4.54 7.81 2.28
N ARG A 64 5.66 8.35 2.77
CA ARG A 64 5.95 8.53 4.20
C ARG A 64 4.88 9.36 4.90
N ARG A 65 4.43 10.46 4.29
CA ARG A 65 3.37 11.31 4.85
C ARG A 65 2.07 10.52 4.99
N HIS A 66 1.67 9.77 3.97
CA HIS A 66 0.46 8.96 4.00
C HIS A 66 0.54 7.85 5.06
N LEU A 67 1.65 7.12 5.11
CA LEU A 67 1.88 6.07 6.10
C LEU A 67 1.87 6.58 7.54
N ARG A 68 2.42 7.77 7.82
CA ARG A 68 2.36 8.37 9.17
C ARG A 68 0.92 8.62 9.61
N ASN A 69 0.07 9.15 8.72
CA ASN A 69 -1.34 9.39 9.04
C ASN A 69 -2.11 8.07 9.19
N MET A 70 -1.85 7.10 8.32
CA MET A 70 -2.47 5.78 8.40
C MET A 70 -2.05 5.00 9.66
N LEU A 71 -0.80 5.17 10.10
CA LEU A 71 -0.28 4.58 11.35
C LEU A 71 -0.96 5.16 12.58
N ALA A 72 -1.13 6.48 12.61
CA ALA A 72 -1.80 7.18 13.71
C ALA A 72 -3.25 6.68 13.91
N GLU A 73 -3.88 6.18 12.85
CA GLU A 73 -5.24 5.62 12.89
C GLU A 73 -5.28 4.08 12.89
N GLY A 74 -4.13 3.42 13.02
CA GLY A 74 -4.06 1.96 13.10
C GLY A 74 -4.46 1.22 11.81
N VAL A 75 -4.37 1.87 10.66
CA VAL A 75 -4.63 1.23 9.35
C VAL A 75 -3.43 0.39 8.90
N VAL A 76 -2.22 0.86 9.23
CA VAL A 76 -0.95 0.19 8.94
C VAL A 76 -0.12 0.09 10.20
N GLU A 77 0.82 -0.84 10.21
CA GLU A 77 1.86 -0.97 11.21
C GLU A 77 3.23 -1.09 10.54
N LYS A 78 4.29 -0.85 11.32
CA LYS A 78 5.67 -0.96 10.86
C LYS A 78 6.47 -1.84 11.80
N PHE A 79 7.40 -2.61 11.24
CA PHE A 79 8.28 -3.49 11.99
C PHE A 79 9.68 -3.51 11.37
N LYS A 80 10.66 -3.97 12.14
CA LYS A 80 12.04 -4.09 11.67
C LYS A 80 12.31 -5.53 11.24
N TYR A 81 12.84 -5.72 10.04
CA TYR A 81 13.25 -7.03 9.52
C TYR A 81 14.52 -6.87 8.69
N LYS A 82 15.52 -7.72 8.96
CA LYS A 82 16.85 -7.68 8.31
C LYS A 82 17.44 -6.27 8.20
N GLY A 83 17.33 -5.49 9.29
CA GLY A 83 17.85 -4.12 9.37
C GLY A 83 17.00 -3.04 8.68
N LYS A 84 15.92 -3.39 7.98
CA LYS A 84 15.04 -2.46 7.27
C LYS A 84 13.71 -2.28 8.00
N ILE A 85 13.06 -1.13 7.79
CA ILE A 85 11.69 -0.87 8.29
C ILE A 85 10.70 -1.23 7.19
N LEU A 86 9.91 -2.28 7.44
CA LEU A 86 8.78 -2.64 6.59
C LEU A 86 7.47 -2.12 7.17
N TRP A 87 6.52 -1.91 6.28
CA TRP A 87 5.14 -1.55 6.55
C TRP A 87 4.23 -2.66 6.08
N ARG A 88 3.14 -2.89 6.81
CA ARG A 88 2.06 -3.81 6.43
C ARG A 88 0.72 -3.26 6.90
N LEU A 89 -0.38 -3.81 6.38
CA LEU A 89 -1.71 -3.51 6.91
C LEU A 89 -1.85 -4.06 8.34
N SER A 90 -2.45 -3.27 9.21
CA SER A 90 -2.80 -3.72 10.57
C SER A 90 -3.93 -4.74 10.51
N GLY A 91 -3.82 -5.81 11.29
CA GLY A 91 -4.89 -6.79 11.49
C GLY A 91 -5.26 -7.65 10.29
N SER A 92 -4.50 -7.63 9.20
CA SER A 92 -4.59 -8.61 8.11
C SER A 92 -3.61 -9.75 8.40
N GLY A 93 -4.09 -10.81 9.06
CA GLY A 93 -3.30 -12.00 9.30
C GLY A 93 -2.87 -12.68 8.01
N GLN A 94 -1.66 -12.38 7.54
CA GLN A 94 -0.76 -13.33 6.87
C GLN A 94 0.62 -12.67 6.83
N LEU A 95 1.50 -13.11 7.73
CA LEU A 95 2.91 -13.18 7.40
C LEU A 95 3.04 -14.39 6.49
N ASP A 96 3.65 -14.25 5.32
CA ASP A 96 4.07 -15.44 4.58
C ASP A 96 4.99 -16.24 5.50
N LEU A 97 4.61 -17.50 5.73
CA LEU A 97 5.29 -18.44 6.63
C LEU A 97 6.77 -18.61 6.25
N GLU A 98 7.12 -18.30 5.01
CA GLU A 98 8.48 -18.28 4.47
C GLU A 98 9.39 -17.23 5.14
N GLU A 99 8.82 -16.13 5.66
CA GLU A 99 9.59 -15.07 6.33
C GLU A 99 9.92 -15.40 7.80
N ILE A 100 9.23 -16.41 8.38
CA ILE A 100 9.41 -16.89 9.76
C ILE A 100 10.43 -18.04 9.87
N LEU A 101 10.71 -18.76 8.78
CA LEU A 101 11.55 -19.96 8.79
C LEU A 101 12.98 -19.76 8.21
N ALA A 102 13.45 -18.53 8.07
CA ALA A 102 14.80 -18.19 7.59
C ALA A 102 15.74 -17.72 8.70
#